data_AF-A0A7S1Z2T1-F1
#
_entry.id   AF-A0A7S1Z2T1-F1
#
_cell.length_a   1.000
_cell.length_b   1.000
_cell.length_c   1.000
_cell.angle_alpha   90.00
_cell.angle_beta   90.00
_cell.angle_gamma   90.00
#
_symmetry.space_group_name_H-M   'P 1'
#
loop_
_entity.id
_entity.type
_entity.pdbx_description
1 polymer ?
#
loop_
_entity_poly.entity_id
_entity_poly.type
_entity_poly.pdbx_seq_one_letter_code
_entity_poly.pdbx_strand_id
1 'polypeptide(L)'
;SVSLSGDATTVAIASSSHGDEKGRLQVFRLLESDWTLNETIYGGAGYCNFGYPLSISKDGNRIAVASSSFVGADVSCLDHDANEENKDDKGRVQIFDYSNSTGWAQMGPGILGDEGGDLFGNALSLSGDGSTLAVGSASNDATGEDS
;
A
#
# COMPACT_ATOMS: atom_id res chain seq x y z
N SER A 1 -5.78 -7.26 2.02
CA SER A 1 -6.55 -6.74 0.88
C SER A 1 -6.37 -7.64 -0.34
N VAL A 2 -7.30 -7.65 -1.30
CA VAL A 2 -7.17 -8.38 -2.58
C VAL A 2 -7.68 -7.52 -3.74
N SER A 3 -7.02 -7.60 -4.90
CA SER A 3 -7.48 -6.95 -6.13
C SER A 3 -7.11 -7.78 -7.37
N LEU A 4 -7.94 -7.69 -8.41
CA LEU A 4 -7.79 -8.35 -9.70
C LEU A 4 -7.67 -7.27 -10.78
N SER A 5 -6.71 -7.42 -11.68
CA SER A 5 -6.55 -6.52 -12.83
C SER A 5 -7.74 -6.58 -13.78
N GLY A 6 -8.00 -5.48 -14.48
CA GLY A 6 -9.15 -5.38 -15.38
C GLY A 6 -9.04 -6.24 -16.65
N ASP A 7 -7.85 -6.74 -16.98
CA ASP A 7 -7.60 -7.76 -18.00
C ASP A 7 -7.73 -9.20 -17.47
N ALA A 8 -7.99 -9.37 -16.17
CA ALA A 8 -8.11 -10.64 -15.46
C ALA A 8 -6.86 -11.53 -15.49
N THR A 9 -5.67 -10.97 -15.72
CA THR A 9 -4.41 -11.74 -15.78
C THR A 9 -3.57 -11.65 -14.52
N THR A 10 -3.85 -10.71 -13.60
CA THR A 10 -3.02 -10.44 -12.43
C THR A 10 -3.86 -10.29 -11.17
N VAL A 11 -3.50 -11.01 -10.12
CA VAL A 11 -4.11 -10.91 -8.78
C VAL A 11 -3.06 -10.42 -7.79
N ALA A 12 -3.40 -9.36 -7.06
CA ALA A 12 -2.60 -8.82 -5.97
C ALA A 12 -3.28 -9.14 -4.64
N ILE A 13 -2.57 -9.81 -3.73
CA ILE A 13 -3.03 -10.16 -2.39
C ILE A 13 -2.06 -9.58 -1.40
N ALA A 14 -2.55 -8.76 -0.47
CA ALA A 14 -1.71 -8.25 0.59
C ALA A 14 -2.21 -8.64 1.99
N SER A 15 -1.25 -8.95 2.86
CA SER A 15 -1.45 -9.44 4.22
C SER A 15 -0.67 -8.54 5.17
N SER A 16 -1.38 -7.68 5.91
CA SER A 16 -0.80 -6.65 6.78
C SER A 16 -0.09 -7.23 8.02
N SER A 17 -0.48 -8.40 8.50
CA SER A 17 0.07 -9.01 9.73
C SER A 17 1.21 -10.02 9.48
N HIS A 18 1.91 -9.96 8.34
CA HIS A 18 3.00 -10.91 8.05
C HIS A 18 4.34 -10.40 8.60
N GLY A 19 5.08 -11.27 9.31
CA GLY A 19 6.48 -11.06 9.71
C GLY A 19 6.72 -9.80 10.55
N ASP A 20 6.27 -9.82 11.81
CA ASP A 20 6.33 -8.68 12.74
C ASP A 20 5.60 -7.44 12.20
N GLU A 21 4.39 -7.64 11.63
CA GLU A 21 3.52 -6.57 11.11
C GLU A 21 4.08 -5.75 9.94
N LYS A 22 5.18 -6.21 9.35
CA LYS A 22 5.81 -5.60 8.17
C LYS A 22 4.99 -5.75 6.89
N GLY A 23 4.01 -6.65 6.93
CA GLY A 23 3.12 -6.98 5.83
C GLY A 23 3.84 -7.56 4.61
N ARG A 24 3.04 -8.11 3.69
CA ARG A 24 3.53 -8.52 2.36
C ARG A 24 2.47 -8.34 1.30
N LEU A 25 2.92 -8.18 0.06
CA LEU A 25 2.13 -8.19 -1.16
C LEU A 25 2.60 -9.36 -2.02
N GLN A 26 1.70 -10.30 -2.27
CA GLN A 26 1.90 -11.40 -3.19
C GLN A 26 1.18 -11.09 -4.50
N VAL A 27 1.91 -11.20 -5.61
CA VAL A 27 1.36 -10.99 -6.94
C VAL A 27 1.34 -12.32 -7.68
N PHE A 28 0.16 -12.71 -8.14
CA PHE A 28 -0.06 -13.89 -8.98
C PHE A 28 -0.37 -13.45 -10.39
N ARG A 29 0.17 -14.16 -11.38
CA ARG A 29 -0.15 -13.97 -12.81
C ARG A 29 -0.68 -15.25 -13.41
N LEU A 30 -1.72 -15.11 -14.24
CA LEU A 30 -2.29 -16.18 -15.03
C LEU A 30 -1.37 -16.46 -16.21
N LEU A 31 -0.79 -17.65 -16.25
CA LEU A 31 0.03 -18.13 -17.35
C LEU A 31 -0.65 -19.34 -17.97
N GLU A 32 -1.00 -19.21 -19.26
CA GLU A 32 -1.76 -20.20 -20.03
C GLU A 32 -3.13 -20.52 -19.41
N SER A 33 -3.17 -21.32 -18.35
CA SER A 33 -4.39 -21.69 -17.61
C SER A 33 -4.18 -21.83 -16.10
N ASP A 34 -2.98 -21.51 -15.59
CA ASP A 34 -2.64 -21.64 -14.17
C ASP A 34 -2.24 -20.31 -13.54
N TRP A 35 -2.70 -20.09 -12.30
CA TRP A 35 -2.25 -18.98 -11.49
C TRP A 35 -0.90 -19.31 -10.87
N THR A 36 0.12 -18.54 -11.25
CA THR A 36 1.48 -18.70 -10.74
C THR A 36 1.84 -17.53 -9.83
N LEU A 37 2.51 -17.80 -8.71
CA LEU A 37 3.09 -16.74 -7.88
C LEU A 37 4.22 -16.09 -8.68
N ASN A 38 4.00 -14.85 -9.11
CA ASN A 38 4.98 -14.09 -9.88
C ASN A 38 6.04 -13.49 -8.96
N GLU A 39 5.63 -12.83 -7.86
CA GLU A 39 6.57 -12.24 -6.91
C GLU A 39 5.93 -12.05 -5.52
N THR A 40 6.77 -12.00 -4.48
CA THR A 40 6.39 -11.54 -3.14
C THR A 40 7.21 -10.31 -2.77
N ILE A 41 6.51 -9.21 -2.54
CA ILE A 41 7.06 -7.91 -2.14
C ILE A 41 6.81 -7.75 -0.64
N TYR A 42 7.84 -7.39 0.13
CA TYR A 42 7.75 -7.13 1.56
C TYR A 42 7.76 -5.62 1.81
N GLY A 43 6.98 -5.14 2.79
CA GLY A 43 6.85 -3.71 3.08
C GLY A 43 8.18 -3.02 3.42
N GLY A 44 9.12 -3.74 4.04
CA GLY A 44 10.46 -3.26 4.44
C GLY A 44 10.61 -3.08 5.96
N ALA A 45 11.64 -2.36 6.41
CA ALA A 45 11.84 -1.98 7.83
C ALA A 45 11.07 -0.69 8.20
N GLY A 46 10.26 -0.73 9.27
CA GLY A 46 9.43 0.40 9.76
C GLY A 46 8.04 0.53 9.13
N TYR A 47 7.57 -0.49 8.39
CA TYR A 47 6.31 -0.43 7.63
C TYR A 47 5.23 -1.27 8.28
N CYS A 48 4.58 -0.70 9.29
CA CYS A 48 3.48 -1.37 9.97
C CYS A 48 2.24 -1.33 9.06
N ASN A 49 1.52 -2.45 8.97
CA ASN A 49 0.30 -2.59 8.16
C ASN A 49 0.46 -2.40 6.64
N PHE A 50 1.64 -2.69 6.06
CA PHE A 50 1.77 -2.73 4.59
C PHE A 50 0.78 -3.73 3.97
N GLY A 51 -0.08 -3.25 3.07
CA GLY A 51 -1.01 -4.13 2.34
C GLY A 51 -2.49 -3.83 2.50
N TYR A 52 -2.86 -2.76 3.20
CA TYR A 52 -4.25 -2.37 3.29
C TYR A 52 -4.43 -0.86 3.28
N PRO A 53 -5.23 -0.32 2.35
CA PRO A 53 -5.78 -0.90 1.09
C PRO A 53 -4.73 -1.14 -0.02
N LEU A 54 -5.17 -1.75 -1.13
CA LEU A 54 -4.40 -1.87 -2.37
C LEU A 54 -5.29 -1.63 -3.59
N SER A 55 -4.72 -1.13 -4.70
CA SER A 55 -5.40 -0.95 -6.00
C SER A 55 -4.45 -1.34 -7.14
N ILE A 56 -4.99 -1.97 -8.19
CA ILE A 56 -4.23 -2.41 -9.37
C ILE A 56 -4.77 -1.75 -10.64
N SER A 57 -3.87 -1.48 -11.58
CA SER A 57 -4.18 -0.99 -12.93
C SER A 57 -4.86 -2.06 -13.78
N LYS A 58 -5.48 -1.63 -14.89
CA LYS A 58 -6.23 -2.54 -15.79
C LYS A 58 -5.34 -3.62 -16.38
N ASP A 59 -4.10 -3.29 -16.74
CA ASP A 59 -3.13 -4.20 -17.35
C ASP A 59 -2.33 -5.03 -16.33
N GLY A 60 -2.60 -4.82 -15.02
CA GLY A 60 -1.94 -5.55 -13.96
C GLY A 60 -0.46 -5.22 -13.75
N ASN A 61 0.06 -4.16 -14.38
CA ASN A 61 1.49 -3.82 -14.30
C ASN A 61 1.82 -2.75 -13.27
N ARG A 62 0.82 -2.06 -12.73
CA ARG A 62 0.98 -1.09 -11.63
C ARG A 62 0.09 -1.42 -10.45
N ILE A 63 0.68 -1.44 -9.26
CA ILE A 63 -0.02 -1.64 -7.98
C ILE A 63 0.28 -0.46 -7.07
N ALA A 64 -0.76 0.17 -6.52
CA ALA A 64 -0.66 1.07 -5.39
C ALA A 64 -1.05 0.31 -4.11
N VAL A 65 -0.26 0.46 -3.07
CA VAL A 65 -0.48 -0.20 -1.77
C VAL A 65 -0.22 0.79 -0.64
N ALA A 66 -1.13 0.80 0.33
CA ALA A 66 -1.00 1.63 1.51
C ALA A 66 -0.41 0.85 2.68
N SER A 67 0.30 1.60 3.51
CA SER A 67 0.69 1.30 4.88
C SER A 67 0.05 2.39 5.73
N SER A 68 -1.23 2.23 6.06
CA SER A 68 -2.03 3.25 6.75
C SER A 68 -1.62 3.48 8.21
N SER A 69 -0.64 2.71 8.71
CA SER A 69 -0.07 2.86 10.05
C SER A 69 1.45 3.09 10.05
N PHE A 70 1.93 3.90 9.10
CA PHE A 70 3.36 4.14 8.94
C PHE A 70 3.88 5.17 9.96
N VAL A 71 4.65 4.69 10.94
CA VAL A 71 5.24 5.47 12.04
C VAL A 71 6.71 5.89 11.84
N GLY A 72 7.24 5.79 10.61
CA GLY A 72 8.64 6.12 10.31
C GLY A 72 9.56 4.89 10.25
N ALA A 73 10.72 5.04 9.60
CA ALA A 73 11.63 3.93 9.30
C ALA A 73 12.41 3.37 10.51
N ASP A 74 12.41 4.08 11.65
CA ASP A 74 13.21 3.79 12.84
C ASP A 74 12.36 3.40 14.07
N VAL A 75 11.05 3.16 13.88
CA VAL A 75 10.12 2.75 14.94
C VAL A 75 9.64 1.32 14.67
N SER A 76 9.72 0.46 15.69
CA SER A 76 9.27 -0.93 15.63
C SER A 76 7.75 -1.00 15.70
N CYS A 77 7.12 -1.77 14.80
CA CYS A 77 5.66 -1.98 14.77
C CYS A 77 5.11 -2.59 16.07
N LEU A 78 5.97 -3.31 16.80
CA LEU A 78 5.62 -4.01 18.04
C LEU A 78 5.52 -3.08 19.26
N ASP A 79 5.90 -1.81 19.15
CA ASP A 79 5.84 -0.83 20.25
C ASP A 79 4.65 0.13 20.10
N HIS A 80 3.80 -0.08 19.09
CA HIS A 80 2.64 0.77 18.83
C HIS A 80 1.42 0.25 19.62
N ASP A 81 1.29 0.71 20.85
CA ASP A 81 0.06 0.53 21.63
C ASP A 81 -1.05 1.31 20.93
N ALA A 82 -2.09 0.62 20.44
CA ALA A 82 -3.18 1.17 19.60
C ALA A 82 -4.11 2.17 20.34
N ASN A 83 -3.63 2.75 21.44
CA ASN A 83 -4.41 3.41 22.47
C ASN A 83 -3.97 4.88 22.66
N GLU A 84 -2.85 5.29 22.08
CA GLU A 84 -2.42 6.69 22.07
C GLU A 84 -2.56 7.24 20.65
N GLU A 85 -3.21 8.40 20.52
CA GLU A 85 -3.29 9.18 19.28
C GLU A 85 -1.88 9.57 18.84
N ASN A 86 -1.19 8.65 18.17
CA ASN A 86 0.19 8.81 17.83
C ASN A 86 0.29 9.76 16.62
N LYS A 87 0.52 11.03 16.92
CA LYS A 87 0.61 12.15 15.96
C LYS A 87 1.75 12.04 14.94
N ASP A 88 2.48 10.93 14.96
CA ASP A 88 3.56 10.61 14.03
C ASP A 88 3.14 9.62 12.93
N ASP A 89 1.94 9.03 13.01
CA ASP A 89 1.42 8.10 12.00
C ASP A 89 0.85 8.83 10.78
N LYS A 90 1.75 9.20 9.87
CA LYS A 90 1.39 9.95 8.66
C LYS A 90 0.79 9.08 7.57
N GLY A 91 0.77 7.76 7.73
CA GLY A 91 0.47 6.84 6.64
C GLY A 91 1.47 6.94 5.47
N ARG A 92 1.48 5.90 4.63
CA ARG A 92 2.31 5.89 3.42
C ARG A 92 1.62 5.14 2.30
N VAL A 93 1.78 5.61 1.08
CA VAL A 93 1.38 4.88 -0.13
C VAL A 93 2.60 4.62 -1.01
N GLN A 94 2.80 3.36 -1.37
CA GLN A 94 3.86 2.92 -2.27
C GLN A 94 3.25 2.48 -3.60
N ILE A 95 3.95 2.78 -4.68
CA ILE A 95 3.56 2.40 -6.04
C ILE A 95 4.63 1.46 -6.57
N PHE A 96 4.21 0.32 -7.09
CA PHE A 96 5.08 -0.66 -7.70
C PHE A 96 4.72 -0.80 -9.18
N ASP A 97 5.75 -0.79 -10.02
CA ASP A 97 5.65 -1.04 -11.46
C ASP A 97 6.36 -2.34 -11.82
N TYR A 98 5.72 -3.11 -12.70
CA TYR A 98 6.26 -4.33 -13.26
C TYR A 98 7.01 -4.06 -14.56
N SER A 99 8.20 -4.62 -14.68
CA SER A 99 8.88 -4.76 -15.96
C SER A 99 9.35 -6.19 -16.19
N ASN A 100 9.36 -6.65 -17.44
CA ASN A 100 9.85 -7.98 -17.79
C ASN A 100 11.34 -8.17 -17.47
N SER A 101 12.12 -7.08 -17.35
CA SER A 101 13.56 -7.15 -17.10
C SER A 101 13.93 -7.15 -15.62
N THR A 102 13.14 -6.54 -14.75
CA THR A 102 13.47 -6.33 -13.34
C THR A 102 12.46 -6.92 -12.36
N GLY A 103 11.31 -7.41 -12.84
CA GLY A 103 10.19 -7.76 -11.97
C GLY A 103 9.51 -6.51 -11.41
N TRP A 104 8.91 -6.63 -10.24
CA TRP A 104 8.28 -5.51 -9.54
C TRP A 104 9.30 -4.61 -8.86
N ALA A 105 9.24 -3.32 -9.15
CA ALA A 105 10.08 -2.32 -8.52
C ALA A 105 9.24 -1.14 -8.02
N GLN A 106 9.62 -0.57 -6.87
CA GLN A 106 8.96 0.62 -6.36
C GLN A 106 9.25 1.82 -7.27
N MET A 107 8.21 2.56 -7.63
CA MET A 107 8.31 3.82 -8.35
C MET A 107 8.55 4.97 -7.39
N GLY A 108 9.78 5.49 -7.38
CA GLY A 108 10.12 6.67 -6.61
C GLY A 108 9.96 6.50 -5.09
N PRO A 109 10.02 7.61 -4.33
CA PRO A 109 9.74 7.58 -2.90
C PRO A 109 8.24 7.29 -2.66
N GLY A 110 7.93 6.68 -1.51
CA GLY A 110 6.53 6.55 -1.09
C GLY A 110 5.91 7.93 -0.84
N ILE A 111 4.60 8.03 -1.10
CA ILE A 111 3.80 9.23 -0.81
C ILE A 111 3.46 9.19 0.69
N LEU A 112 3.78 10.27 1.41
CA LEU A 112 3.51 10.41 2.84
C LEU A 112 2.30 11.33 3.03
N GLY A 113 1.49 11.07 4.06
CA GLY A 113 0.50 12.06 4.52
C GLY A 113 1.16 13.26 5.18
N ASP A 114 0.42 14.36 5.27
CA ASP A 114 0.92 15.63 5.77
C ASP A 114 1.00 15.66 7.31
N GLU A 115 -0.10 15.26 7.97
CA GLU A 115 -0.24 15.21 9.42
C GLU A 115 -0.40 13.76 9.92
N GLY A 116 0.13 13.47 11.10
CA GLY A 116 -0.02 12.15 11.70
C GLY A 116 -1.36 12.03 12.41
N GLY A 117 -1.99 10.86 12.30
CA GLY A 117 -3.33 10.60 12.81
C GLY A 117 -4.45 10.74 11.76
N ASP A 118 -4.17 11.34 10.59
CA ASP A 118 -5.14 11.47 9.49
C ASP A 118 -5.46 10.14 8.79
N LEU A 119 -4.68 9.09 9.07
CA LEU A 119 -4.80 7.77 8.45
C LEU A 119 -4.71 7.85 6.91
N PHE A 120 -3.78 8.66 6.40
CA PHE A 120 -3.53 8.79 4.96
C PHE A 120 -3.29 7.43 4.32
N GLY A 121 -3.91 7.21 3.17
CA GLY A 121 -3.86 5.92 2.48
C GLY A 121 -4.95 4.97 2.90
N ASN A 122 -5.92 5.34 3.75
CA ASN A 122 -7.04 4.48 4.13
C ASN A 122 -7.90 4.00 2.94
N ALA A 123 -7.96 4.80 1.87
CA ALA A 123 -8.59 4.42 0.60
C ALA A 123 -7.67 4.74 -0.58
N LEU A 124 -7.66 3.85 -1.59
CA LEU A 124 -6.91 4.03 -2.83
C LEU A 124 -7.82 3.79 -4.04
N SER A 125 -7.63 4.58 -5.09
CA SER A 125 -8.19 4.31 -6.42
C SER A 125 -7.16 4.64 -7.48
N LEU A 126 -6.65 3.61 -8.16
CA LEU A 126 -5.73 3.76 -9.28
C LEU A 126 -6.52 3.72 -10.59
N SER A 127 -6.22 4.63 -11.51
CA SER A 127 -6.82 4.65 -12.84
C SER A 127 -6.47 3.40 -13.64
N GLY A 128 -7.30 3.07 -14.63
CA GLY A 128 -7.10 1.88 -15.46
C GLY A 128 -5.76 1.88 -16.22
N ASP A 129 -5.27 3.04 -16.64
CA ASP A 129 -3.96 3.22 -17.27
C ASP A 129 -2.80 3.37 -16.26
N GLY A 130 -3.09 3.34 -14.96
CA GLY A 130 -2.13 3.48 -13.87
C GLY A 130 -1.55 4.89 -13.69
N SER A 131 -1.95 5.88 -14.50
CA SER A 131 -1.33 7.21 -14.49
C SER A 131 -1.79 8.11 -13.35
N THR A 132 -2.97 7.85 -12.79
CA THR A 132 -3.63 8.70 -11.79
C THR A 132 -3.99 7.87 -10.57
N LEU A 133 -3.60 8.35 -9.39
CA LEU A 133 -3.92 7.73 -8.10
C LEU A 133 -4.67 8.74 -7.24
N ALA A 134 -5.85 8.37 -6.77
CA ALA A 134 -6.55 9.06 -5.70
C ALA A 134 -6.26 8.36 -4.36
N VAL A 135 -5.95 9.15 -3.33
CA VAL A 135 -5.67 8.67 -1.97
C VAL A 135 -6.61 9.37 -1.00
N GLY A 136 -7.27 8.59 -0.15
CA GLY A 136 -8.15 9.07 0.91
C GLY A 136 -7.54 8.92 2.30
N SER A 137 -7.96 9.78 3.20
CA SER A 137 -7.68 9.79 4.64
C SER A 137 -8.99 9.57 5.39
N ALA A 138 -9.00 8.72 6.43
CA ALA A 138 -10.22 8.38 7.16
C ALA A 138 -10.49 9.31 8.36
N SER A 139 -9.45 9.94 8.89
CA SER A 139 -9.57 10.94 9.94
C SER A 139 -9.37 12.32 9.32
N ASN A 140 -10.40 13.16 9.44
CA ASN A 140 -10.26 14.60 9.26
C ASN A 140 -10.45 15.19 10.66
N ASP A 141 -9.39 15.22 11.46
CA ASP A 141 -9.31 16.13 12.60
C ASP A 141 -8.71 17.47 12.16
N ALA A 142 -8.92 17.82 10.89
CA ALA A 142 -9.11 19.21 10.49
C ALA A 142 -10.30 19.77 11.28
N THR A 143 -10.04 20.11 12.54
CA THR A 143 -10.67 21.26 13.17
C THR A 143 -10.51 22.38 12.16
N GLY A 144 -11.57 22.61 11.39
CA GLY A 144 -11.68 23.78 10.56
C GLY A 144 -11.61 24.96 11.52
N GLU A 145 -10.43 25.50 11.75
CA GLU A 145 -10.28 26.88 12.17
C GLU A 145 -10.74 27.70 10.96
N ASP A 146 -12.06 27.87 10.86
CA ASP A 146 -12.68 28.98 10.15
C ASP A 146 -12.02 30.26 10.71
N SER A 147 -11.23 30.92 9.89
CA SER A 147 -10.67 32.25 10.16
C SER A 147 -11.76 33.32 10.20
#